data_AF-A0A3N5F829-F1
#
_entry.id   AF-A0A3N5F829-F1
#
_cell.length_a   1.000
_cell.length_b   1.000
_cell.length_c   1.000
_cell.angle_alpha   90.00
_cell.angle_beta   90.00
_cell.angle_gamma   90.00
#
_symmetry.space_group_name_H-M   'P 1'
#
loop_
_entity.id
_entity.type
_entity.pdbx_description
1 polymer ?
#
loop_
_entity_poly.entity_id
_entity_poly.type
_entity_poly.pdbx_seq_one_letter_code
_entity_poly.pdbx_strand_id
1 'polypeptide(L)'
;MTLIAINVLLAPDAAMVEKATAINTRLRENYPDGFPLDANHAPHITILQRFVKTADLANVIDAASKVLRREQLMNLKGKANGYFDIAHKNLKLLGFNIEATQDLNRLQQKIIDAVAPFAVEKGSGDAFAPRLDGGAISEATVDYVNNFVGPRTGSNYHPHLTLGIGTSNFVEAIKAEPFEAFDFKIASVGIYQVGDYGVAQRKLFDISCTEDPLPSWNEGPVKQAIFTFIAKVTKEDSPEYLPLAERIAVHDNDGTLWPENPLPFQAAFAIDELRQRILTEPSLVSNPMVQAALSGDLAKLLEGEHFDGLMQILAITHAGMTVEEFRDAVEAWFTSAQHPRYGKPYGELTYQPMQELLRYLSANGFKNFIVSGGGADFMRAWVERVYAIPPEQVVGSTSRTRFELCDGKPVLTKTLDYLFVNDKTGKPVGIHQFIGRKPVFCCGNSDGDYAMLQYTTINNPRPSLGLIVHHTDAEREYAYDAKTNSTGKLIEALREAPLRGWLVVDMKQDWNAIFHPD
;
A
#
# COMPACT_ATOMS: atom_id res chain seq x y z
N MET A 1 -38.72 -12.68 14.68
CA MET A 1 -37.41 -12.55 13.99
C MET A 1 -37.02 -11.09 14.05
N THR A 2 -35.81 -10.76 14.47
CA THR A 2 -35.37 -9.36 14.57
C THR A 2 -34.99 -8.85 13.17
N LEU A 3 -35.53 -7.69 12.79
CA LEU A 3 -35.23 -7.01 11.54
C LEU A 3 -34.30 -5.83 11.81
N ILE A 4 -33.58 -5.42 10.78
CA ILE A 4 -32.77 -4.20 10.79
C ILE A 4 -33.01 -3.43 9.49
N ALA A 5 -33.31 -2.14 9.62
CA ALA A 5 -33.38 -1.21 8.50
C ALA A 5 -31.95 -0.77 8.16
N ILE A 6 -31.48 -1.12 6.96
CA ILE A 6 -30.13 -0.79 6.50
C ILE A 6 -30.16 0.30 5.42
N ASN A 7 -29.09 1.08 5.36
CA ASN A 7 -28.75 2.01 4.28
C ASN A 7 -27.36 1.65 3.76
N VAL A 8 -27.27 1.19 2.51
CA VAL A 8 -26.01 1.14 1.76
C VAL A 8 -25.82 2.50 1.10
N LEU A 9 -24.72 3.17 1.40
CA LEU A 9 -24.51 4.57 1.06
C LEU A 9 -23.08 4.87 0.62
N LEU A 10 -22.91 5.93 -0.17
CA LEU A 10 -21.60 6.50 -0.49
C LEU A 10 -21.30 7.64 0.48
N ALA A 11 -20.12 7.61 1.10
CA ALA A 11 -19.58 8.75 1.83
C ALA A 11 -18.77 9.63 0.87
N PRO A 12 -19.05 10.94 0.81
CA PRO A 12 -18.29 11.84 -0.06
C PRO A 12 -16.95 12.25 0.58
N ASP A 13 -16.08 12.86 -0.21
CA ASP A 13 -14.82 13.42 0.26
C ASP A 13 -14.98 14.60 1.22
N ALA A 14 -13.87 14.98 1.87
CA ALA A 14 -13.85 16.04 2.87
C ALA A 14 -14.33 17.40 2.32
N ALA A 15 -14.06 17.68 1.04
CA ALA A 15 -14.45 18.94 0.41
C ALA A 15 -15.98 19.05 0.27
N MET A 16 -16.65 17.98 -0.14
CA MET A 16 -18.11 17.92 -0.17
C MET A 16 -18.70 17.96 1.25
N VAL A 17 -18.10 17.26 2.22
CA VAL A 17 -18.53 17.30 3.63
C VAL A 17 -18.46 18.73 4.19
N GLU A 18 -17.36 19.45 3.93
CA GLU A 18 -17.19 20.83 4.41
C GLU A 18 -18.30 21.75 3.87
N LYS A 19 -18.56 21.69 2.55
CA LYS A 19 -19.66 22.44 1.92
C LYS A 19 -21.01 22.09 2.52
N ALA A 20 -21.26 20.80 2.76
CA ALA A 20 -22.50 20.34 3.34
C ALA A 20 -22.71 20.87 4.78
N THR A 21 -21.66 20.79 5.60
CA THR A 21 -21.67 21.25 7.00
C THR A 21 -21.85 22.76 7.10
N ALA A 22 -21.28 23.55 6.17
CA ALA A 22 -21.49 24.99 6.14
C ALA A 22 -22.96 25.36 5.96
N ILE A 23 -23.68 24.68 5.05
CA ILE A 23 -25.11 24.91 4.83
C ILE A 23 -25.95 24.34 5.98
N ASN A 24 -25.61 23.14 6.48
CA ASN A 24 -26.27 22.57 7.66
C ASN A 24 -26.23 23.54 8.85
N THR A 25 -25.09 24.21 9.07
CA THR A 25 -24.94 25.19 10.15
C THR A 25 -25.94 26.33 10.01
N ARG A 26 -26.06 26.92 8.80
CA ARG A 26 -27.05 27.97 8.49
C ARG A 26 -28.48 27.50 8.69
N LEU A 27 -28.80 26.26 8.27
CA LEU A 27 -30.12 25.66 8.44
C LEU A 27 -30.47 25.49 9.93
N ARG A 28 -29.51 25.06 10.76
CA ARG A 28 -29.72 24.90 12.21
C ARG A 28 -29.81 26.23 12.94
N GLU A 29 -29.13 27.27 12.48
CA GLU A 29 -29.35 28.63 13.00
C GLU A 29 -30.79 29.10 12.71
N ASN A 30 -31.34 28.76 11.54
CA ASN A 30 -32.72 29.07 11.19
C ASN A 30 -33.75 28.21 11.92
N TYR A 31 -33.48 26.91 12.08
CA TYR A 31 -34.34 25.95 12.75
C TYR A 31 -33.52 25.05 13.69
N PRO A 32 -33.37 25.45 14.97
CA PRO A 32 -32.50 24.76 15.94
C PRO A 32 -32.87 23.29 16.23
N ASP A 33 -34.12 22.90 16.02
CA ASP A 33 -34.59 21.52 16.19
C ASP A 33 -34.23 20.62 14.97
N GLY A 34 -33.57 21.17 13.95
CA GLY A 34 -32.99 20.40 12.85
C GLY A 34 -31.84 19.52 13.31
N PHE A 35 -31.47 18.52 12.50
CA PHE A 35 -30.36 17.61 12.83
C PHE A 35 -29.00 18.16 12.38
N PRO A 36 -27.93 17.94 13.17
CA PRO A 36 -26.56 18.18 12.73
C PRO A 36 -26.11 17.10 11.74
N LEU A 37 -25.11 17.43 10.92
CA LEU A 37 -24.31 16.44 10.20
C LEU A 37 -23.13 16.03 11.11
N ASP A 38 -23.25 14.88 11.77
CA ASP A 38 -22.30 14.41 12.79
C ASP A 38 -22.19 12.87 12.81
N ALA A 39 -21.64 12.30 13.90
CA ALA A 39 -21.50 10.86 14.05
C ALA A 39 -22.83 10.08 14.01
N ASN A 40 -23.95 10.71 14.34
CA ASN A 40 -25.30 10.16 14.28
C ASN A 40 -26.05 10.54 13.00
N HIS A 41 -25.44 11.32 12.13
CA HIS A 41 -25.94 11.59 10.79
C HIS A 41 -24.78 11.92 9.84
N ALA A 42 -24.11 10.87 9.38
CA ALA A 42 -23.03 11.03 8.41
C ALA A 42 -23.58 11.64 7.09
N PRO A 43 -22.94 12.68 6.52
CA PRO A 43 -23.25 13.14 5.17
C PRO A 43 -23.07 12.00 4.16
N HIS A 44 -24.08 11.74 3.34
CA HIS A 44 -24.06 10.57 2.47
C HIS A 44 -24.94 10.71 1.24
N ILE A 45 -24.67 9.88 0.24
CA ILE A 45 -25.55 9.61 -0.90
C ILE A 45 -26.10 8.19 -0.75
N THR A 46 -27.41 8.05 -0.59
CA THR A 46 -28.05 6.74 -0.44
C THR A 46 -28.03 5.95 -1.76
N ILE A 47 -27.55 4.71 -1.71
CA ILE A 47 -27.65 3.75 -2.82
C ILE A 47 -28.88 2.85 -2.67
N LEU A 48 -29.05 2.27 -1.48
CA LEU A 48 -30.12 1.33 -1.17
C LEU A 48 -30.55 1.47 0.28
N GLN A 49 -31.85 1.66 0.54
CA GLN A 49 -32.44 1.40 1.85
C GLN A 49 -33.39 0.22 1.80
N ARG A 50 -33.34 -0.66 2.80
CA ARG A 50 -34.21 -1.84 2.87
C ARG A 50 -34.21 -2.48 4.27
N PHE A 51 -35.20 -3.32 4.53
CA PHE A 51 -35.20 -4.22 5.70
C PHE A 51 -34.52 -5.55 5.37
N VAL A 52 -33.68 -6.02 6.29
CA VAL A 52 -33.10 -7.37 6.26
C VAL A 52 -33.25 -8.01 7.64
N LYS A 53 -33.09 -9.33 7.73
CA LYS A 53 -33.01 -9.99 9.05
C LYS A 53 -31.66 -9.66 9.67
N THR A 54 -31.63 -9.37 10.97
CA THR A 54 -30.37 -9.09 11.68
C THR A 54 -29.37 -10.25 11.57
N ALA A 55 -29.87 -11.49 11.52
CA ALA A 55 -29.07 -12.70 11.35
C ALA A 55 -28.35 -12.78 9.98
N ASP A 56 -28.87 -12.11 8.95
CA ASP A 56 -28.30 -12.12 7.60
C ASP A 56 -27.34 -10.96 7.35
N LEU A 57 -27.13 -10.07 8.33
CA LEU A 57 -26.37 -8.84 8.16
C LEU A 57 -24.93 -9.09 7.68
N ALA A 58 -24.26 -10.13 8.19
CA ALA A 58 -22.92 -10.50 7.75
C ALA A 58 -22.89 -10.91 6.26
N ASN A 59 -23.91 -11.63 5.79
CA ASN A 59 -24.03 -12.05 4.40
C ASN A 59 -24.36 -10.87 3.47
N VAL A 60 -25.19 -9.94 3.95
CA VAL A 60 -25.48 -8.68 3.25
C VAL A 60 -24.20 -7.85 3.08
N ILE A 61 -23.41 -7.72 4.15
CA ILE A 61 -22.12 -7.03 4.14
C ILE A 61 -21.20 -7.67 3.10
N ASP A 62 -21.05 -8.99 3.11
CA ASP A 62 -20.19 -9.70 2.14
C ASP A 62 -20.67 -9.53 0.69
N ALA A 63 -21.98 -9.66 0.45
CA ALA A 63 -22.57 -9.52 -0.88
C ALA A 63 -22.38 -8.12 -1.45
N ALA A 64 -22.68 -7.08 -0.65
CA ALA A 64 -22.43 -5.69 -1.03
C ALA A 64 -20.93 -5.47 -1.26
N SER A 65 -20.05 -5.92 -0.36
CA SER A 65 -18.60 -5.76 -0.47
C SER A 65 -18.01 -6.35 -1.76
N LYS A 66 -18.53 -7.48 -2.22
CA LYS A 66 -18.12 -8.10 -3.49
C LYS A 66 -18.45 -7.24 -4.70
N VAL A 67 -19.62 -6.59 -4.72
CA VAL A 67 -19.98 -5.63 -5.76
C VAL A 67 -19.06 -4.42 -5.69
N LEU A 68 -18.89 -3.87 -4.49
CA LEU A 68 -18.09 -2.66 -4.25
C LEU A 68 -16.64 -2.83 -4.70
N ARG A 69 -16.01 -3.98 -4.44
CA ARG A 69 -14.65 -4.29 -4.94
C ARG A 69 -14.56 -4.40 -6.47
N ARG A 70 -15.58 -4.99 -7.11
CA ARG A 70 -15.57 -5.24 -8.57
C ARG A 70 -15.78 -3.97 -9.40
N GLU A 71 -16.52 -2.99 -8.89
CA GLU A 71 -16.83 -1.77 -9.65
C GLU A 71 -15.71 -0.71 -9.62
N GLN A 72 -14.56 -0.96 -8.98
CA GLN A 72 -13.43 -0.01 -8.88
C GLN A 72 -13.88 1.39 -8.45
N LEU A 73 -14.61 1.46 -7.33
CA LEU A 73 -15.29 2.68 -6.84
C LEU A 73 -14.39 3.92 -6.72
N MET A 74 -13.07 3.73 -6.59
CA MET A 74 -12.06 4.80 -6.56
C MET A 74 -12.10 5.74 -7.78
N ASN A 75 -12.65 5.26 -8.90
CA ASN A 75 -12.77 6.05 -10.13
C ASN A 75 -14.11 6.80 -10.23
N LEU A 76 -15.06 6.54 -9.32
CA LEU A 76 -16.34 7.23 -9.33
C LEU A 76 -16.17 8.66 -8.83
N LYS A 77 -16.50 9.60 -9.72
CA LYS A 77 -16.65 11.01 -9.41
C LYS A 77 -18.13 11.35 -9.39
N GLY A 78 -18.54 12.12 -8.40
CA GLY A 78 -19.87 12.72 -8.35
C GLY A 78 -19.81 14.18 -8.74
N LYS A 79 -20.93 14.71 -9.20
CA LYS A 79 -21.09 16.14 -9.47
C LYS A 79 -22.34 16.65 -8.78
N ALA A 80 -22.18 17.63 -7.92
CA ALA A 80 -23.30 18.38 -7.37
C ALA A 80 -23.63 19.51 -8.35
N ASN A 81 -24.88 19.59 -8.81
CA ASN A 81 -25.29 20.53 -9.86
C ASN A 81 -26.46 21.46 -9.44
N GLY A 82 -26.89 21.38 -8.19
CA GLY A 82 -27.89 22.28 -7.63
C GLY A 82 -28.39 21.83 -6.26
N TYR A 83 -29.51 22.41 -5.85
CA TYR A 83 -30.26 22.02 -4.66
C TYR A 83 -31.55 21.29 -5.03
N PHE A 84 -31.99 20.40 -4.16
CA PHE A 84 -33.36 19.90 -4.13
C PHE A 84 -33.98 20.17 -2.76
N ASP A 85 -35.30 20.18 -2.69
CA ASP A 85 -36.02 20.29 -1.42
C ASP A 85 -37.23 19.35 -1.36
N ILE A 86 -37.58 18.97 -0.14
CA ILE A 86 -38.79 18.19 0.16
C ILE A 86 -39.58 18.95 1.23
N ALA A 87 -40.82 19.32 0.91
CA ALA A 87 -41.69 20.04 1.83
C ALA A 87 -42.32 19.13 2.89
N HIS A 88 -42.34 19.60 4.13
CA HIS A 88 -43.06 19.00 5.24
C HIS A 88 -43.67 20.09 6.13
N LYS A 89 -44.99 20.28 6.04
CA LYS A 89 -45.72 21.38 6.72
C LYS A 89 -45.11 22.75 6.38
N ASN A 90 -44.61 23.48 7.38
CA ASN A 90 -43.96 24.79 7.26
C ASN A 90 -42.42 24.70 7.15
N LEU A 91 -41.87 23.49 7.02
CA LEU A 91 -40.45 23.21 6.91
C LEU A 91 -40.13 22.59 5.55
N LYS A 92 -38.86 22.67 5.16
CA LYS A 92 -38.30 21.98 4.00
C LYS A 92 -37.00 21.29 4.39
N LEU A 93 -36.87 20.03 3.97
CA LEU A 93 -35.59 19.34 3.94
C LEU A 93 -34.85 19.82 2.69
N LEU A 94 -33.63 20.32 2.87
CA LEU A 94 -32.77 20.79 1.78
C LEU A 94 -31.66 19.77 1.56
N GLY A 95 -31.23 19.60 0.31
CA GLY A 95 -30.00 18.89 0.02
C GLY A 95 -29.37 19.24 -1.32
N PHE A 96 -28.17 18.73 -1.57
CA PHE A 96 -27.52 18.81 -2.88
C PHE A 96 -28.13 17.80 -3.83
N ASN A 97 -28.46 18.25 -5.04
CA ASN A 97 -28.79 17.39 -6.17
C ASN A 97 -27.50 16.86 -6.78
N ILE A 98 -27.37 15.54 -6.85
CA ILE A 98 -26.20 14.87 -7.45
C ILE A 98 -26.61 14.36 -8.83
N GLU A 99 -25.71 14.51 -9.80
CA GLU A 99 -25.95 14.02 -11.16
C GLU A 99 -26.08 12.48 -11.18
N ALA A 100 -27.18 11.97 -11.72
CA ALA A 100 -27.42 10.53 -11.87
C ALA A 100 -26.63 9.96 -13.06
N THR A 101 -25.33 9.70 -12.85
CA THR A 101 -24.46 9.14 -13.88
C THR A 101 -24.83 7.69 -14.21
N GLN A 102 -24.44 7.20 -15.39
CA GLN A 102 -24.61 5.79 -15.76
C GLN A 102 -23.91 4.86 -14.77
N ASP A 103 -22.75 5.26 -14.26
CA ASP A 103 -22.00 4.48 -13.28
C ASP A 103 -22.70 4.39 -11.93
N LEU A 104 -23.29 5.49 -11.43
CA LEU A 104 -24.07 5.47 -10.19
C LEU A 104 -25.32 4.61 -10.33
N ASN A 105 -26.01 4.69 -11.47
CA ASN A 105 -27.18 3.83 -11.75
C ASN A 105 -26.78 2.35 -11.83
N ARG A 106 -25.66 2.04 -12.50
CA ARG A 106 -25.10 0.68 -12.59
C ARG A 106 -24.72 0.14 -11.22
N LEU A 107 -24.04 0.94 -10.40
CA LEU A 107 -23.68 0.57 -9.04
C LEU A 107 -24.92 0.28 -8.19
N GLN A 108 -25.92 1.17 -8.25
CA GLN A 108 -27.17 0.97 -7.52
C GLN A 108 -27.82 -0.36 -7.90
N GLN A 109 -27.97 -0.63 -9.19
CA GLN A 109 -28.61 -1.87 -9.65
C GLN A 109 -27.87 -3.11 -9.12
N LYS A 110 -26.53 -3.14 -9.22
CA LYS A 110 -25.74 -4.27 -8.74
C LYS A 110 -25.85 -4.48 -7.23
N ILE A 111 -25.91 -3.40 -6.45
CA ILE A 111 -26.12 -3.48 -5.00
C ILE A 111 -27.53 -4.00 -4.68
N ILE A 112 -28.56 -3.52 -5.39
CA ILE A 112 -29.93 -4.04 -5.25
C ILE A 112 -29.97 -5.55 -5.50
N ASP A 113 -29.36 -6.00 -6.60
CA ASP A 113 -29.35 -7.41 -7.00
C ASP A 113 -28.60 -8.27 -5.98
N ALA A 114 -27.46 -7.80 -5.49
CA ALA A 114 -26.64 -8.52 -4.50
C ALA A 114 -27.32 -8.65 -3.13
N VAL A 115 -28.10 -7.64 -2.72
CA VAL A 115 -28.79 -7.63 -1.42
C VAL A 115 -30.18 -8.28 -1.49
N ALA A 116 -30.77 -8.40 -2.69
CA ALA A 116 -32.11 -8.97 -2.89
C ALA A 116 -32.37 -10.33 -2.22
N PRO A 117 -31.43 -11.29 -2.17
CA PRO A 117 -31.65 -12.58 -1.50
C PRO A 117 -31.91 -12.48 0.02
N PHE A 118 -31.51 -11.37 0.65
CA PHE A 118 -31.63 -11.14 2.08
C PHE A 118 -32.76 -10.15 2.44
N ALA A 119 -33.46 -9.65 1.42
CA ALA A 119 -34.50 -8.66 1.56
C ALA A 119 -35.71 -9.20 2.35
N VAL A 120 -36.24 -8.37 3.23
CA VAL A 120 -37.56 -8.57 3.85
C VAL A 120 -38.51 -7.54 3.26
N GLU A 121 -39.68 -8.00 2.82
CA GLU A 121 -40.64 -7.17 2.06
C GLU A 121 -41.17 -5.98 2.86
N LYS A 122 -41.45 -6.17 4.16
CA LYS A 122 -41.92 -5.10 5.05
C LYS A 122 -41.25 -5.12 6.41
N GLY A 123 -41.02 -3.94 6.97
CA GLY A 123 -40.55 -3.72 8.33
C GLY A 123 -41.40 -2.71 9.11
N SER A 124 -41.10 -2.57 10.40
CA SER A 124 -41.69 -1.60 11.32
C SER A 124 -40.62 -0.64 11.87
N GLY A 125 -41.06 0.38 12.61
CA GLY A 125 -40.17 1.33 13.29
C GLY A 125 -39.14 0.67 14.22
N ASP A 126 -39.40 -0.53 14.74
CA ASP A 126 -38.50 -1.24 15.66
C ASP A 126 -37.18 -1.68 15.01
N ALA A 127 -37.11 -1.72 13.68
CA ALA A 127 -35.91 -2.14 12.93
C ALA A 127 -34.89 -1.00 12.75
N PHE A 128 -35.28 0.25 13.02
CA PHE A 128 -34.43 1.44 12.86
C PHE A 128 -33.55 1.65 14.09
N ALA A 129 -32.53 2.50 13.94
CA ALA A 129 -31.77 2.99 15.08
C ALA A 129 -32.71 3.85 15.97
N PRO A 130 -32.75 3.65 17.29
CA PRO A 130 -33.62 4.43 18.17
C PRO A 130 -33.32 5.93 18.06
N ARG A 131 -34.37 6.77 18.05
CA ARG A 131 -34.17 8.23 18.07
C ARG A 131 -33.46 8.64 19.35
N LEU A 132 -32.55 9.60 19.24
CA LEU A 132 -31.77 10.11 20.37
C LEU A 132 -32.64 10.83 21.41
N ASP A 133 -33.79 11.36 21.00
CA ASP A 133 -34.78 12.02 21.87
C ASP A 133 -35.78 11.04 22.51
N GLY A 134 -35.66 9.73 22.23
CA GLY A 134 -36.57 8.69 22.72
C GLY A 134 -37.93 8.63 22.01
N GLY A 135 -38.14 9.43 20.97
CA GLY A 135 -39.36 9.40 20.17
C GLY A 135 -39.50 8.14 19.31
N ALA A 136 -40.71 7.87 18.82
CA ALA A 136 -40.95 6.84 17.83
C ALA A 136 -40.46 7.27 16.43
N ILE A 137 -40.03 6.30 15.63
CA ILE A 137 -39.69 6.54 14.21
C ILE A 137 -40.96 6.95 13.46
N SER A 138 -40.88 8.01 12.66
CA SER A 138 -42.02 8.48 11.89
C SER A 138 -42.50 7.45 10.87
N GLU A 139 -43.83 7.35 10.70
CA GLU A 139 -44.45 6.47 9.70
C GLU A 139 -43.94 6.77 8.28
N ALA A 140 -43.70 8.05 7.97
CA ALA A 140 -43.12 8.48 6.71
C ALA A 140 -41.73 7.86 6.44
N THR A 141 -40.87 7.74 7.46
CA THR A 141 -39.56 7.08 7.32
C THR A 141 -39.71 5.57 7.13
N VAL A 142 -40.64 4.94 7.86
CA VAL A 142 -40.93 3.50 7.72
C VAL A 142 -41.42 3.19 6.30
N ASP A 143 -42.37 3.99 5.80
CA ASP A 143 -42.93 3.87 4.46
C ASP A 143 -41.87 4.14 3.38
N TYR A 144 -40.97 5.09 3.62
CA TYR A 144 -39.86 5.38 2.71
C TYR A 144 -38.97 4.15 2.51
N VAL A 145 -38.55 3.48 3.58
CA VAL A 145 -37.69 2.27 3.49
C VAL A 145 -38.45 1.08 2.91
N ASN A 146 -39.73 0.90 3.26
CA ASN A 146 -40.57 -0.16 2.69
C ASN A 146 -40.72 -0.03 1.17
N ASN A 147 -40.75 1.20 0.66
CA ASN A 147 -41.00 1.48 -0.75
C ASN A 147 -39.77 2.02 -1.49
N PHE A 148 -38.56 1.79 -0.98
CA PHE A 148 -37.35 2.35 -1.58
C PHE A 148 -37.11 1.79 -2.99
N VAL A 149 -37.08 0.46 -3.13
CA VAL A 149 -36.80 -0.19 -4.42
C VAL A 149 -38.02 -0.21 -5.32
N GLY A 150 -37.83 0.23 -6.56
CA GLY A 150 -38.88 0.53 -7.53
C GLY A 150 -39.11 2.05 -7.60
N PRO A 151 -39.80 2.66 -6.62
CA PRO A 151 -40.07 4.10 -6.61
C PRO A 151 -38.84 5.01 -6.55
N ARG A 152 -37.70 4.56 -6.00
CA ARG A 152 -36.48 5.37 -5.82
C ARG A 152 -35.23 4.79 -6.51
N THR A 153 -35.41 3.88 -7.45
CA THR A 153 -34.31 3.17 -8.10
C THR A 153 -34.42 3.21 -9.62
N GLY A 154 -33.33 2.89 -10.32
CA GLY A 154 -33.31 2.85 -11.78
C GLY A 154 -33.61 4.23 -12.38
N SER A 155 -34.56 4.33 -13.32
CA SER A 155 -34.95 5.62 -13.91
C SER A 155 -35.54 6.62 -12.90
N ASN A 156 -35.98 6.16 -11.73
CA ASN A 156 -36.49 7.00 -10.65
C ASN A 156 -35.41 7.32 -9.61
N TYR A 157 -34.16 6.93 -9.84
CA TYR A 157 -33.07 7.21 -8.91
C TYR A 157 -32.69 8.69 -8.97
N HIS A 158 -32.82 9.35 -7.83
CA HIS A 158 -32.43 10.74 -7.63
C HIS A 158 -31.34 10.75 -6.56
N PRO A 159 -30.05 10.56 -6.93
CA PRO A 159 -28.97 10.61 -5.96
C PRO A 159 -28.86 12.02 -5.39
N HIS A 160 -28.76 12.09 -4.07
CA HIS A 160 -28.75 13.36 -3.36
C HIS A 160 -27.99 13.25 -2.05
N LEU A 161 -27.51 14.39 -1.55
CA LEU A 161 -26.95 14.52 -0.20
C LEU A 161 -27.81 15.48 0.62
N THR A 162 -28.41 14.98 1.70
CA THR A 162 -29.24 15.78 2.60
C THR A 162 -28.39 16.72 3.43
N LEU A 163 -28.78 17.99 3.50
CA LEU A 163 -28.06 19.07 4.19
C LEU A 163 -28.69 19.44 5.52
N GLY A 164 -29.99 19.29 5.69
CA GLY A 164 -30.70 19.67 6.91
C GLY A 164 -32.14 20.06 6.66
N ILE A 165 -32.77 20.63 7.68
CA ILE A 165 -34.15 21.12 7.65
C ILE A 165 -34.15 22.60 8.03
N GLY A 166 -34.92 23.41 7.31
CA GLY A 166 -35.15 24.82 7.63
C GLY A 166 -36.59 25.24 7.37
N THR A 167 -36.94 26.46 7.77
CA THR A 167 -38.23 27.06 7.41
C THR A 167 -38.35 27.23 5.91
N SER A 168 -39.56 27.08 5.35
CA SER A 168 -39.76 27.13 3.90
C SER A 168 -39.17 28.38 3.25
N ASN A 169 -39.38 29.56 3.84
CA ASN A 169 -38.86 30.83 3.30
C ASN A 169 -37.33 30.89 3.30
N PHE A 170 -36.69 30.33 4.33
CA PHE A 170 -35.23 30.32 4.41
C PHE A 170 -34.59 29.36 3.41
N VAL A 171 -35.20 28.19 3.21
CA VAL A 171 -34.75 27.23 2.19
C VAL A 171 -34.89 27.81 0.78
N GLU A 172 -35.99 28.52 0.48
CA GLU A 172 -36.12 29.21 -0.81
C GLU A 172 -35.07 30.33 -0.98
N ALA A 173 -34.72 31.04 0.09
CA ALA A 173 -33.64 32.04 0.04
C ALA A 173 -32.27 31.41 -0.27
N ILE A 174 -31.92 30.27 0.36
CA ILE A 174 -30.68 29.54 0.04
C ILE A 174 -30.68 29.09 -1.41
N LYS A 175 -31.80 28.55 -1.91
CA LYS A 175 -31.90 28.08 -3.30
C LYS A 175 -31.82 29.20 -4.34
N ALA A 176 -32.13 30.44 -3.96
CA ALA A 176 -32.01 31.60 -4.83
C ALA A 176 -30.55 32.13 -4.92
N GLU A 177 -29.65 31.68 -4.04
CA GLU A 177 -28.23 32.00 -4.11
C GLU A 177 -27.60 31.31 -5.35
N PRO A 178 -26.60 31.94 -5.99
CA PRO A 178 -25.88 31.31 -7.09
C PRO A 178 -25.28 29.96 -6.67
N PHE A 179 -25.53 28.92 -7.47
CA PHE A 179 -24.94 27.60 -7.26
C PHE A 179 -23.88 27.32 -8.31
N GLU A 180 -22.62 27.24 -7.88
CA GLU A 180 -21.54 26.76 -8.73
C GLU A 180 -21.47 25.24 -8.64
N ALA A 181 -21.65 24.55 -9.77
CA ALA A 181 -21.53 23.10 -9.82
C ALA A 181 -20.09 22.68 -9.49
N PHE A 182 -19.94 21.62 -8.71
CA PHE A 182 -18.63 21.13 -8.29
C PHE A 182 -18.55 19.60 -8.32
N ASP A 183 -17.37 19.11 -8.65
CA ASP A 183 -17.06 17.69 -8.60
C ASP A 183 -16.61 17.30 -7.19
N PHE A 184 -16.85 16.05 -6.82
CA PHE A 184 -16.38 15.45 -5.58
C PHE A 184 -16.03 13.97 -5.81
N LYS A 185 -15.17 13.44 -4.95
CA LYS A 185 -14.81 12.02 -4.92
C LYS A 185 -15.66 11.26 -3.90
N ILE A 186 -15.79 9.95 -4.13
CA ILE A 186 -16.36 9.03 -3.14
C ILE A 186 -15.22 8.55 -2.22
N ALA A 187 -15.33 8.82 -0.92
CA ALA A 187 -14.32 8.50 0.07
C ALA A 187 -14.51 7.12 0.73
N SER A 188 -15.75 6.65 0.85
CA SER A 188 -16.04 5.30 1.33
C SER A 188 -17.42 4.83 0.88
N VAL A 189 -17.69 3.54 1.07
CA VAL A 189 -19.04 3.00 1.00
C VAL A 189 -19.38 2.33 2.32
N GLY A 190 -20.46 2.80 2.93
CA GLY A 190 -20.92 2.35 4.24
C GLY A 190 -22.21 1.54 4.18
N ILE A 191 -22.39 0.68 5.18
CA ILE A 191 -23.69 0.12 5.54
C ILE A 191 -24.03 0.62 6.94
N TYR A 192 -25.13 1.35 7.05
CA TYR A 192 -25.60 1.97 8.29
C TYR A 192 -26.97 1.44 8.65
N GLN A 193 -27.29 1.42 9.95
CA GLN A 193 -28.67 1.32 10.40
C GLN A 193 -29.32 2.70 10.23
N VAL A 194 -30.49 2.69 9.62
CA VAL A 194 -31.26 3.91 9.33
C VAL A 194 -31.88 4.45 10.62
N GLY A 195 -31.75 5.75 10.86
CA GLY A 195 -32.51 6.47 11.89
C GLY A 195 -33.76 7.15 11.32
N ASP A 196 -34.49 7.90 12.14
CA ASP A 196 -35.61 8.70 11.61
C ASP A 196 -35.12 9.76 10.61
N TYR A 197 -35.99 10.22 9.71
CA TYR A 197 -35.64 11.10 8.57
C TYR A 197 -34.61 10.51 7.59
N GLY A 198 -34.39 9.19 7.63
CA GLY A 198 -33.45 8.50 6.74
C GLY A 198 -31.98 8.73 7.08
N VAL A 199 -31.67 9.24 8.28
CA VAL A 199 -30.30 9.55 8.68
C VAL A 199 -29.43 8.29 8.78
N ALA A 200 -28.16 8.40 8.40
CA ALA A 200 -27.18 7.34 8.57
C ALA A 200 -26.70 7.28 10.04
N GLN A 201 -27.53 6.71 10.92
CA GLN A 201 -27.38 6.87 12.36
C GLN A 201 -26.32 5.98 13.01
N ARG A 202 -26.35 4.68 12.71
CA ARG A 202 -25.40 3.72 13.31
C ARG A 202 -24.61 3.02 12.24
N LYS A 203 -23.32 3.30 12.12
CA LYS A 203 -22.41 2.57 11.23
C LYS A 203 -22.41 1.09 11.62
N LEU A 204 -22.79 0.21 10.70
CA LEU A 204 -22.75 -1.25 10.88
C LEU A 204 -21.50 -1.84 10.25
N PHE A 205 -21.10 -1.26 9.12
CA PHE A 205 -19.93 -1.63 8.35
C PHE A 205 -19.52 -0.45 7.48
N ASP A 206 -18.24 -0.36 7.17
CA ASP A 206 -17.70 0.66 6.28
C ASP A 206 -16.55 0.01 5.52
N ILE A 207 -16.66 0.05 4.20
CA ILE A 207 -15.49 -0.10 3.34
C ILE A 207 -15.00 1.32 3.17
N SER A 208 -14.19 1.77 4.12
CA SER A 208 -13.31 2.90 3.85
C SER A 208 -12.58 2.58 2.56
N CYS A 209 -12.46 3.57 1.66
CA CYS A 209 -11.37 3.52 0.70
C CYS A 209 -10.07 3.61 1.48
N THR A 210 -9.68 2.57 2.21
CA THR A 210 -8.27 2.24 2.28
C THR A 210 -7.95 1.86 0.84
N GLU A 211 -7.23 2.73 0.15
CA GLU A 211 -6.55 2.36 -1.10
C GLU A 211 -6.10 0.92 -0.96
N ASP A 212 -6.42 0.08 -1.96
CA ASP A 212 -5.76 -1.22 -2.07
C ASP A 212 -4.29 -0.99 -1.76
N PRO A 213 -3.75 -1.59 -0.68
CA PRO A 213 -2.41 -1.23 -0.22
C PRO A 213 -1.33 -1.78 -1.16
N LEU A 214 -1.72 -2.62 -2.12
CA LEU A 214 -0.88 -3.28 -3.12
C LEU A 214 -1.46 -3.08 -4.54
N PRO A 215 -1.71 -1.83 -5.00
CA PRO A 215 -2.44 -1.57 -6.25
C PRO A 215 -1.67 -2.00 -7.51
N SER A 216 -0.34 -2.07 -7.44
CA SER A 216 0.48 -2.55 -8.56
C SER A 216 0.61 -4.07 -8.61
N TRP A 217 0.01 -4.77 -7.63
CA TRP A 217 -0.12 -6.22 -7.63
C TRP A 217 -1.46 -6.62 -8.25
N ASN A 218 -1.42 -7.46 -9.27
CA ASN A 218 -2.60 -8.08 -9.85
C ASN A 218 -3.33 -8.95 -8.82
N GLU A 219 -4.65 -9.02 -8.97
CA GLU A 219 -5.46 -9.93 -8.17
C GLU A 219 -5.04 -11.38 -8.43
N GLY A 220 -4.68 -12.09 -7.37
CA GLY A 220 -4.10 -13.42 -7.50
C GLY A 220 -3.73 -14.08 -6.17
N PRO A 221 -3.30 -15.34 -6.22
CA PRO A 221 -2.99 -16.13 -5.03
C PRO A 221 -1.86 -15.51 -4.19
N VAL A 222 -0.85 -14.89 -4.83
CA VAL A 222 0.28 -14.25 -4.14
C VAL A 222 -0.20 -13.06 -3.30
N LYS A 223 -0.89 -12.10 -3.92
CA LYS A 223 -1.45 -10.92 -3.23
C LYS A 223 -2.39 -11.33 -2.09
N GLN A 224 -3.26 -12.31 -2.34
CA GLN A 224 -4.18 -12.82 -1.32
C GLN A 224 -3.44 -13.49 -0.16
N ALA A 225 -2.35 -14.22 -0.43
CA ALA A 225 -1.55 -14.86 0.61
C ALA A 225 -0.82 -13.84 1.49
N ILE A 226 -0.32 -12.74 0.89
CA ILE A 226 0.26 -11.61 1.64
C ILE A 226 -0.78 -11.00 2.60
N PHE A 227 -1.97 -10.66 2.09
CA PHE A 227 -3.07 -10.13 2.92
C PHE A 227 -3.49 -11.10 4.02
N THR A 228 -3.59 -12.39 3.69
CA THR A 228 -3.98 -13.43 4.64
C THR A 228 -2.95 -13.56 5.75
N PHE A 229 -1.66 -13.59 5.42
CA PHE A 229 -0.57 -13.67 6.39
C PHE A 229 -0.57 -12.45 7.32
N ILE A 230 -0.64 -11.24 6.75
CA ILE A 230 -0.59 -10.01 7.54
C ILE A 230 -1.79 -9.93 8.48
N ALA A 231 -3.02 -10.14 7.98
CA ALA A 231 -4.22 -10.15 8.83
C ALA A 231 -4.13 -11.19 9.96
N LYS A 232 -3.61 -12.38 9.66
CA LYS A 232 -3.44 -13.47 10.61
C LYS A 232 -2.48 -13.13 11.75
N VAL A 233 -1.41 -12.38 11.48
CA VAL A 233 -0.39 -12.07 12.50
C VAL A 233 -0.57 -10.70 13.16
N THR A 234 -1.47 -9.85 12.67
CA THR A 234 -1.66 -8.49 13.21
C THR A 234 -2.97 -8.30 13.97
N LYS A 235 -3.98 -9.15 13.74
CA LYS A 235 -5.28 -9.07 14.41
C LYS A 235 -5.19 -9.59 15.85
N GLU A 236 -5.52 -8.76 16.84
CA GLU A 236 -5.29 -9.04 18.27
C GLU A 236 -6.00 -10.29 18.80
N ASP A 237 -7.14 -10.67 18.23
CA ASP A 237 -7.90 -11.87 18.60
C ASP A 237 -7.43 -13.13 17.86
N SER A 238 -6.43 -13.03 16.98
CA SER A 238 -5.86 -14.17 16.27
C SER A 238 -5.01 -15.02 17.22
N PRO A 239 -5.14 -16.36 17.22
CA PRO A 239 -4.23 -17.24 17.96
C PRO A 239 -2.79 -17.17 17.46
N GLU A 240 -2.58 -16.57 16.28
CA GLU A 240 -1.32 -16.44 15.57
C GLU A 240 -0.78 -15.00 15.60
N TYR A 241 -1.40 -14.15 16.43
CA TYR A 241 -0.98 -12.77 16.64
C TYR A 241 0.50 -12.67 17.04
N LEU A 242 1.20 -11.72 16.41
CA LEU A 242 2.57 -11.37 16.72
C LEU A 242 2.62 -10.00 17.43
N PRO A 243 3.28 -9.90 18.60
CA PRO A 243 3.61 -8.62 19.21
C PRO A 243 4.43 -7.75 18.25
N LEU A 244 4.27 -6.43 18.32
CA LEU A 244 4.99 -5.47 17.46
C LEU A 244 6.51 -5.69 17.45
N ALA A 245 7.11 -6.04 18.59
CA ALA A 245 8.55 -6.29 18.70
C ALA A 245 9.05 -7.53 17.93
N GLU A 246 8.16 -8.43 17.53
CA GLU A 246 8.48 -9.67 16.80
C GLU A 246 8.18 -9.59 15.30
N ARG A 247 7.54 -8.51 14.83
CA ARG A 247 7.19 -8.29 13.41
C ARG A 247 8.40 -7.83 12.61
N ILE A 248 9.38 -8.72 12.44
CA ILE A 248 10.60 -8.45 11.67
C ILE A 248 10.43 -8.99 10.25
N ALA A 249 10.54 -8.11 9.26
CA ALA A 249 10.57 -8.46 7.84
C ALA A 249 11.98 -8.19 7.29
N VAL A 250 12.53 -9.16 6.55
CA VAL A 250 13.84 -9.02 5.88
C VAL A 250 13.66 -9.12 4.37
N HIS A 251 14.37 -8.28 3.63
CA HIS A 251 14.32 -8.22 2.17
C HIS A 251 15.73 -8.15 1.62
N ASP A 252 16.04 -8.87 0.54
CA ASP A 252 17.20 -8.49 -0.27
C ASP A 252 16.93 -7.14 -0.97
N ASN A 253 17.96 -6.54 -1.56
CA ASN A 253 17.88 -5.30 -2.32
C ASN A 253 18.00 -5.58 -3.84
N ASP A 254 19.17 -6.00 -4.30
CA ASP A 254 19.45 -6.31 -5.70
C ASP A 254 18.53 -7.42 -6.20
N GLY A 255 17.79 -7.18 -7.29
CA GLY A 255 16.82 -8.13 -7.85
C GLY A 255 15.53 -8.29 -7.03
N THR A 256 15.44 -7.75 -5.82
CA THR A 256 14.25 -7.87 -4.95
C THR A 256 13.50 -6.56 -4.76
N LEU A 257 14.20 -5.43 -4.55
CA LEU A 257 13.60 -4.09 -4.42
C LEU A 257 13.89 -3.19 -5.63
N TRP A 258 14.89 -3.54 -6.44
CA TRP A 258 15.26 -2.87 -7.69
C TRP A 258 15.96 -3.85 -8.66
N PRO A 259 16.21 -3.45 -9.94
CA PRO A 259 16.94 -4.26 -10.90
C PRO A 259 18.37 -4.58 -10.48
N GLU A 260 18.85 -5.76 -10.90
CA GLU A 260 20.26 -6.14 -10.80
C GLU A 260 20.86 -6.59 -12.14
N ASN A 261 20.07 -6.65 -13.21
CA ASN A 261 20.56 -7.04 -14.54
C ASN A 261 20.81 -5.79 -15.42
N PRO A 262 21.84 -5.83 -16.30
CA PRO A 262 22.84 -6.90 -16.46
C PRO A 262 23.92 -6.91 -15.36
N LEU A 263 23.91 -5.91 -14.48
CA LEU A 263 24.91 -5.71 -13.44
C LEU A 263 24.25 -5.06 -12.20
N PRO A 264 24.59 -5.48 -10.96
CA PRO A 264 24.11 -4.83 -9.76
C PRO A 264 24.55 -3.36 -9.72
N PHE A 265 23.71 -2.48 -9.16
CA PHE A 265 23.94 -1.04 -9.24
C PHE A 265 25.20 -0.60 -8.49
N GLN A 266 25.57 -1.28 -7.40
CA GLN A 266 26.84 -1.01 -6.72
C GLN A 266 28.06 -1.35 -7.59
N ALA A 267 27.98 -2.37 -8.44
CA ALA A 267 29.06 -2.69 -9.36
C ALA A 267 29.14 -1.65 -10.48
N ALA A 268 28.01 -1.10 -10.94
CA ALA A 268 28.01 0.05 -11.85
C ALA A 268 28.69 1.28 -11.23
N PHE A 269 28.39 1.59 -9.96
CA PHE A 269 29.08 2.63 -9.19
C PHE A 269 30.59 2.38 -9.13
N ALA A 270 31.03 1.17 -8.75
CA ALA A 270 32.45 0.85 -8.67
C ALA A 270 33.17 0.99 -10.02
N ILE A 271 32.50 0.63 -11.13
CA ILE A 271 33.05 0.80 -12.49
C ILE A 271 33.22 2.29 -12.83
N ASP A 272 32.26 3.14 -12.49
CA ASP A 272 32.37 4.57 -12.77
C ASP A 272 33.44 5.24 -11.90
N GLU A 273 33.57 4.85 -10.63
CA GLU A 273 34.68 5.28 -9.76
C GLU A 273 36.04 4.84 -10.31
N LEU A 274 36.17 3.61 -10.80
CA LEU A 274 37.39 3.14 -11.46
C LEU A 274 37.73 3.98 -12.70
N ARG A 275 36.74 4.33 -13.51
CA ARG A 275 36.94 5.19 -14.69
C ARG A 275 37.47 6.55 -14.30
N GLN A 276 36.93 7.16 -13.23
CA GLN A 276 37.44 8.43 -12.71
C GLN A 276 38.88 8.30 -12.21
N ARG A 277 39.16 7.23 -11.45
CA ARG A 277 40.50 6.99 -10.92
C ARG A 277 41.55 6.74 -12.01
N ILE A 278 41.16 6.10 -13.11
CA ILE A 278 42.05 5.88 -14.27
C ILE A 278 42.52 7.20 -14.90
N LEU A 279 41.70 8.27 -14.84
CA LEU A 279 42.09 9.58 -15.39
C LEU A 279 43.28 10.18 -14.65
N THR A 280 43.41 9.88 -13.35
CA THR A 280 44.51 10.38 -12.49
C THR A 280 45.59 9.33 -12.25
N GLU A 281 45.28 8.04 -12.40
CA GLU A 281 46.18 6.89 -12.21
C GLU A 281 46.15 5.94 -13.43
N PRO A 282 46.75 6.31 -14.58
CA PRO A 282 46.61 5.55 -15.83
C PRO A 282 47.19 4.12 -15.80
N SER A 283 48.09 3.83 -14.86
CA SER A 283 48.67 2.49 -14.69
C SER A 283 47.62 1.43 -14.31
N LEU A 284 46.50 1.83 -13.70
CA LEU A 284 45.40 0.95 -13.32
C LEU A 284 44.78 0.19 -14.50
N VAL A 285 44.85 0.74 -15.73
CA VAL A 285 44.32 0.11 -16.95
C VAL A 285 44.98 -1.25 -17.25
N SER A 286 46.23 -1.44 -16.80
CA SER A 286 46.95 -2.70 -17.00
C SER A 286 46.62 -3.77 -15.97
N ASN A 287 45.87 -3.44 -14.91
CA ASN A 287 45.51 -4.36 -13.85
C ASN A 287 44.43 -5.37 -14.33
N PRO A 288 44.66 -6.69 -14.24
CA PRO A 288 43.72 -7.70 -14.73
C PRO A 288 42.32 -7.67 -14.08
N MET A 289 42.22 -7.24 -12.82
CA MET A 289 40.94 -7.12 -12.11
C MET A 289 40.23 -5.83 -12.46
N VAL A 290 40.97 -4.74 -12.67
CA VAL A 290 40.38 -3.49 -13.21
C VAL A 290 39.80 -3.75 -14.60
N GLN A 291 40.52 -4.48 -15.47
CA GLN A 291 40.00 -4.89 -16.78
C GLN A 291 38.74 -5.75 -16.67
N ALA A 292 38.72 -6.72 -15.74
CA ALA A 292 37.56 -7.55 -15.47
C ALA A 292 36.35 -6.70 -15.04
N ALA A 293 36.54 -5.79 -14.08
CA ALA A 293 35.51 -4.86 -13.62
C ALA A 293 34.98 -3.98 -14.75
N LEU A 294 35.86 -3.35 -15.55
CA LEU A 294 35.45 -2.51 -16.68
C LEU A 294 34.69 -3.28 -17.77
N SER A 295 34.93 -4.59 -17.89
CA SER A 295 34.21 -5.48 -18.81
C SER A 295 32.91 -6.07 -18.23
N GLY A 296 32.61 -5.81 -16.95
CA GLY A 296 31.45 -6.38 -16.25
C GLY A 296 31.59 -7.87 -15.90
N ASP A 297 32.81 -8.41 -15.85
CA ASP A 297 33.07 -9.82 -15.54
C ASP A 297 33.01 -10.07 -14.03
N LEU A 298 31.79 -10.05 -13.47
CA LEU A 298 31.55 -10.30 -12.05
C LEU A 298 31.98 -11.70 -11.62
N ALA A 299 31.83 -12.69 -12.49
CA ALA A 299 32.21 -14.07 -12.19
C ALA A 299 33.70 -14.17 -11.85
N LYS A 300 34.55 -13.46 -12.60
CA LYS A 300 35.98 -13.37 -12.32
C LYS A 300 36.30 -12.56 -11.07
N LEU A 301 35.56 -11.49 -10.77
CA LEU A 301 35.78 -10.69 -9.54
C LEU A 301 35.42 -11.47 -8.28
N LEU A 302 34.39 -12.32 -8.36
CA LEU A 302 33.88 -13.12 -7.24
C LEU A 302 34.49 -14.53 -7.18
N GLU A 303 35.52 -14.81 -7.98
CA GLU A 303 36.21 -16.09 -7.99
C GLU A 303 37.06 -16.28 -6.72
N GLY A 304 37.09 -17.52 -6.20
CA GLY A 304 37.88 -17.91 -5.03
C GLY A 304 37.19 -17.73 -3.68
N GLU A 305 37.73 -18.36 -2.63
CA GLU A 305 37.14 -18.33 -1.28
C GLU A 305 37.26 -16.97 -0.58
N HIS A 306 38.21 -16.14 -1.00
CA HIS A 306 38.49 -14.83 -0.40
C HIS A 306 38.03 -13.65 -1.26
N PHE A 307 37.42 -13.90 -2.42
CA PHE A 307 36.99 -12.86 -3.37
C PHE A 307 38.12 -11.87 -3.70
N ASP A 308 39.34 -12.36 -3.96
CA ASP A 308 40.54 -11.53 -4.10
C ASP A 308 40.41 -10.45 -5.19
N GLY A 309 39.70 -10.78 -6.28
CA GLY A 309 39.39 -9.83 -7.35
C GLY A 309 38.53 -8.67 -6.86
N LEU A 310 37.43 -8.96 -6.17
CA LEU A 310 36.59 -7.96 -5.51
C LEU A 310 37.41 -7.14 -4.49
N MET A 311 38.18 -7.79 -3.63
CA MET A 311 39.02 -7.11 -2.62
C MET A 311 39.99 -6.11 -3.25
N GLN A 312 40.58 -6.45 -4.39
CA GLN A 312 41.44 -5.53 -5.13
C GLN A 312 40.68 -4.31 -5.67
N ILE A 313 39.45 -4.49 -6.14
CA ILE A 313 38.61 -3.37 -6.59
C ILE A 313 38.17 -2.48 -5.43
N LEU A 314 37.77 -3.06 -4.30
CA LEU A 314 37.43 -2.31 -3.08
C LEU A 314 38.66 -1.51 -2.58
N ALA A 315 39.85 -2.13 -2.62
CA ALA A 315 41.12 -1.47 -2.28
C ALA A 315 41.40 -0.24 -3.14
N ILE A 316 41.10 -0.34 -4.44
CA ILE A 316 41.35 0.74 -5.41
C ILE A 316 40.30 1.84 -5.25
N THR A 317 39.04 1.48 -5.14
CA THR A 317 37.94 2.46 -5.22
C THR A 317 37.70 3.19 -3.90
N HIS A 318 37.81 2.53 -2.74
CA HIS A 318 37.38 3.16 -1.49
C HIS A 318 38.01 2.66 -0.18
N ALA A 319 39.13 1.93 -0.21
CA ALA A 319 39.91 1.70 1.00
C ALA A 319 40.70 2.96 1.39
N GLY A 320 40.69 3.32 2.67
CA GLY A 320 41.46 4.44 3.20
C GLY A 320 40.78 5.81 3.15
N MET A 321 39.60 5.92 2.52
CA MET A 321 38.74 7.11 2.64
C MET A 321 37.86 7.04 3.90
N THR A 322 37.37 8.19 4.33
CA THR A 322 36.36 8.28 5.40
C THR A 322 35.01 7.75 4.93
N VAL A 323 34.18 7.33 5.89
CA VAL A 323 32.80 6.90 5.62
C VAL A 323 31.99 8.05 5.01
N GLU A 324 32.26 9.29 5.44
CA GLU A 324 31.62 10.50 4.92
C GLU A 324 32.02 10.77 3.46
N GLU A 325 33.31 10.69 3.11
CA GLU A 325 33.76 10.83 1.71
C GLU A 325 33.15 9.76 0.82
N PHE A 326 33.07 8.52 1.29
CA PHE A 326 32.43 7.43 0.55
C PHE A 326 30.94 7.70 0.33
N ARG A 327 30.21 8.13 1.38
CA ARG A 327 28.79 8.48 1.28
C ARG A 327 28.58 9.60 0.25
N ASP A 328 29.40 10.64 0.30
CA ASP A 328 29.28 11.80 -0.59
C ASP A 328 29.54 11.39 -2.06
N ALA A 329 30.51 10.48 -2.30
CA ALA A 329 30.75 9.90 -3.62
C ALA A 329 29.54 9.09 -4.13
N VAL A 330 28.95 8.25 -3.27
CA VAL A 330 27.76 7.47 -3.61
C VAL A 330 26.59 8.39 -3.94
N GLU A 331 26.33 9.43 -3.14
CA GLU A 331 25.23 10.38 -3.38
C GLU A 331 25.42 11.17 -4.69
N ALA A 332 26.65 11.58 -4.98
CA ALA A 332 26.98 12.27 -6.24
C ALA A 332 26.74 11.36 -7.45
N TRP A 333 27.16 10.09 -7.37
CA TRP A 333 26.89 9.11 -8.41
C TRP A 333 25.39 8.83 -8.55
N PHE A 334 24.68 8.62 -7.44
CA PHE A 334 23.25 8.30 -7.43
C PHE A 334 22.38 9.41 -8.04
N THR A 335 22.84 10.67 -7.91
CA THR A 335 22.16 11.85 -8.47
C THR A 335 22.40 12.03 -9.97
N SER A 336 23.57 11.63 -10.48
CA SER A 336 24.00 11.95 -11.85
C SER A 336 23.96 10.76 -12.81
N ALA A 337 24.17 9.55 -12.30
CA ALA A 337 24.26 8.34 -13.11
C ALA A 337 22.87 7.86 -13.52
N GLN A 338 22.77 7.39 -14.76
CA GLN A 338 21.54 6.85 -15.33
C GLN A 338 21.76 5.41 -15.78
N HIS A 339 20.72 4.58 -15.61
CA HIS A 339 20.76 3.21 -16.07
C HIS A 339 20.68 3.15 -17.61
N PRO A 340 21.59 2.45 -18.29
CA PRO A 340 21.74 2.52 -19.75
C PRO A 340 20.52 2.02 -20.53
N ARG A 341 19.80 1.02 -20.00
CA ARG A 341 18.58 0.49 -20.64
C ARG A 341 17.38 1.43 -20.51
N TYR A 342 17.23 2.08 -19.35
CA TYR A 342 15.99 2.77 -18.99
C TYR A 342 16.11 4.29 -19.15
N GLY A 343 17.33 4.83 -19.20
CA GLY A 343 17.56 6.28 -19.28
C GLY A 343 17.06 7.04 -18.04
N LYS A 344 16.94 6.35 -16.90
CA LYS A 344 16.46 6.91 -15.63
C LYS A 344 17.57 6.85 -14.57
N PRO A 345 17.59 7.79 -13.61
CA PRO A 345 18.42 7.67 -12.41
C PRO A 345 18.19 6.33 -11.70
N TYR A 346 19.25 5.75 -11.16
CA TYR A 346 19.16 4.44 -10.48
C TYR A 346 18.17 4.44 -9.32
N GLY A 347 18.06 5.56 -8.60
CA GLY A 347 17.09 5.72 -7.49
C GLY A 347 15.62 5.74 -7.89
N GLU A 348 15.31 5.96 -9.17
CA GLU A 348 13.94 5.91 -9.68
C GLU A 348 13.55 4.49 -10.15
N LEU A 349 14.52 3.59 -10.28
CA LEU A 349 14.32 2.22 -10.75
C LEU A 349 14.00 1.27 -9.58
N THR A 350 13.11 1.68 -8.69
CA THR A 350 12.61 0.78 -7.64
C THR A 350 11.36 0.06 -8.09
N TYR A 351 11.17 -1.18 -7.64
CA TYR A 351 9.96 -1.91 -7.96
C TYR A 351 8.77 -1.32 -7.20
N GLN A 352 7.86 -0.70 -7.94
CA GLN A 352 6.64 -0.08 -7.41
C GLN A 352 5.81 -1.06 -6.55
N PRO A 353 5.56 -2.31 -6.98
CA PRO A 353 4.89 -3.30 -6.14
C PRO A 353 5.60 -3.55 -4.80
N MET A 354 6.92 -3.51 -4.77
CA MET A 354 7.69 -3.73 -3.55
C MET A 354 7.67 -2.51 -2.62
N GLN A 355 7.67 -1.29 -3.17
CA GLN A 355 7.44 -0.05 -2.40
C GLN A 355 6.08 -0.09 -1.67
N GLU A 356 5.05 -0.58 -2.36
CA GLU A 356 3.72 -0.79 -1.78
C GLU A 356 3.73 -1.83 -0.67
N LEU A 357 4.42 -2.96 -0.88
CA LEU A 357 4.57 -4.00 0.12
C LEU A 357 5.32 -3.52 1.37
N LEU A 358 6.40 -2.76 1.20
CA LEU A 358 7.15 -2.16 2.31
C LEU A 358 6.24 -1.23 3.14
N ARG A 359 5.50 -0.32 2.49
CA ARG A 359 4.52 0.54 3.17
C ARG A 359 3.45 -0.25 3.88
N TYR A 360 2.91 -1.29 3.25
CA TYR A 360 1.85 -2.11 3.83
C TYR A 360 2.33 -2.89 5.06
N LEU A 361 3.53 -3.44 5.01
CA LEU A 361 4.18 -4.08 6.16
C LEU A 361 4.39 -3.07 7.30
N SER A 362 4.94 -1.89 7.01
CA SER A 362 5.15 -0.81 8.01
C SER A 362 3.83 -0.34 8.65
N ALA A 363 2.78 -0.14 7.85
CA ALA A 363 1.45 0.24 8.33
C ALA A 363 0.83 -0.81 9.26
N ASN A 364 1.28 -2.06 9.14
CA ASN A 364 0.90 -3.19 9.98
C ASN A 364 1.91 -3.49 11.10
N GLY A 365 2.81 -2.56 11.39
CA GLY A 365 3.73 -2.60 12.53
C GLY A 365 4.94 -3.53 12.33
N PHE A 366 5.25 -3.92 11.10
CA PHE A 366 6.50 -4.60 10.79
C PHE A 366 7.67 -3.61 10.74
N LYS A 367 8.86 -4.10 11.11
CA LYS A 367 10.14 -3.43 10.87
C LYS A 367 10.77 -4.06 9.64
N ASN A 368 10.98 -3.27 8.60
CA ASN A 368 11.57 -3.71 7.34
C ASN A 368 13.09 -3.55 7.39
N PHE A 369 13.81 -4.66 7.31
CA PHE A 369 15.26 -4.69 7.22
C PHE A 369 15.69 -5.06 5.80
N ILE A 370 16.75 -4.42 5.31
CA ILE A 370 17.48 -4.90 4.14
C ILE A 370 18.55 -5.88 4.61
N VAL A 371 18.64 -7.05 3.96
CA VAL A 371 19.66 -8.08 4.17
C VAL A 371 20.24 -8.47 2.82
N SER A 372 21.28 -7.76 2.42
CA SER A 372 21.83 -7.84 1.05
C SER A 372 23.30 -8.22 1.01
N GLY A 373 23.73 -8.84 -0.10
CA GLY A 373 25.13 -9.05 -0.42
C GLY A 373 25.86 -7.75 -0.78
N GLY A 374 25.11 -6.71 -1.18
CA GLY A 374 25.65 -5.36 -1.41
C GLY A 374 26.25 -4.72 -0.16
N GLY A 375 27.12 -3.73 -0.36
CA GLY A 375 27.82 -3.02 0.70
C GLY A 375 26.87 -2.21 1.58
N ALA A 376 26.95 -2.38 2.90
CA ALA A 376 26.08 -1.69 3.86
C ALA A 376 26.18 -0.16 3.72
N ASP A 377 27.39 0.39 3.63
CA ASP A 377 27.59 1.85 3.53
C ASP A 377 27.14 2.41 2.18
N PHE A 378 27.16 1.60 1.11
CA PHE A 378 26.63 2.03 -0.20
C PHE A 378 25.12 2.21 -0.11
N MET A 379 24.42 1.23 0.44
CA MET A 379 22.96 1.28 0.61
C MET A 379 22.54 2.39 1.58
N ARG A 380 23.21 2.50 2.75
CA ARG A 380 22.89 3.49 3.79
C ARG A 380 22.92 4.94 3.31
N ALA A 381 23.62 5.24 2.22
CA ALA A 381 23.65 6.57 1.63
C ALA A 381 22.30 7.02 1.06
N TRP A 382 21.42 6.11 0.63
CA TRP A 382 20.22 6.48 -0.13
C TRP A 382 18.93 5.72 0.26
N VAL A 383 19.02 4.53 0.87
CA VAL A 383 17.86 3.67 1.16
C VAL A 383 16.81 4.30 2.07
N GLU A 384 17.19 5.16 3.01
CA GLU A 384 16.22 5.84 3.88
C GLU A 384 15.33 6.78 3.05
N ARG A 385 15.93 7.54 2.13
CA ARG A 385 15.20 8.45 1.24
C ARG A 385 14.29 7.70 0.27
N VAL A 386 14.71 6.53 -0.19
CA VAL A 386 14.06 5.80 -1.29
C VAL A 386 13.04 4.76 -0.80
N TYR A 387 13.33 4.06 0.30
CA TYR A 387 12.51 2.95 0.83
C TYR A 387 11.89 3.26 2.21
N ALA A 388 12.21 4.41 2.81
CA ALA A 388 11.88 4.71 4.20
C ALA A 388 12.41 3.65 5.20
N ILE A 389 13.54 3.02 4.87
CA ILE A 389 14.26 2.08 5.73
C ILE A 389 15.49 2.80 6.31
N PRO A 390 15.55 3.04 7.63
CA PRO A 390 16.63 3.82 8.21
C PRO A 390 17.96 3.04 8.23
N PRO A 391 19.12 3.71 8.33
CA PRO A 391 20.43 3.07 8.19
C PRO A 391 20.72 1.91 9.14
N GLU A 392 20.17 1.94 10.36
CA GLU A 392 20.28 0.87 11.35
C GLU A 392 19.47 -0.40 11.01
N GLN A 393 18.59 -0.32 10.01
CA GLN A 393 17.84 -1.45 9.48
C GLN A 393 18.45 -2.00 8.18
N VAL A 394 19.68 -1.58 7.85
CA VAL A 394 20.44 -2.05 6.68
C VAL A 394 21.56 -2.98 7.12
N VAL A 395 21.43 -4.25 6.76
CA VAL A 395 22.43 -5.30 6.92
C VAL A 395 22.99 -5.63 5.54
N GLY A 396 24.22 -5.19 5.30
CA GLY A 396 24.95 -5.46 4.06
C GLY A 396 26.31 -6.07 4.32
N SER A 397 27.04 -6.39 3.25
CA SER A 397 28.47 -6.70 3.36
C SER A 397 29.22 -5.50 3.94
N THR A 398 30.12 -5.75 4.89
CA THR A 398 30.78 -4.70 5.68
C THR A 398 32.19 -5.11 6.06
N SER A 399 33.07 -4.13 6.24
CA SER A 399 34.40 -4.30 6.79
C SER A 399 34.56 -3.44 8.03
N ARG A 400 35.60 -3.71 8.83
CA ARG A 400 35.88 -2.94 10.03
C ARG A 400 36.23 -1.50 9.66
N THR A 401 35.66 -0.53 10.36
CA THR A 401 36.11 0.86 10.30
C THR A 401 37.19 1.13 11.36
N ARG A 402 38.07 2.09 11.08
CA ARG A 402 39.08 2.57 12.04
C ARG A 402 38.71 3.98 12.50
N PHE A 403 38.67 4.19 13.81
CA PHE A 403 38.50 5.52 14.39
C PHE A 403 39.82 6.28 14.36
N GLU A 404 39.80 7.51 13.86
CA GLU A 404 40.99 8.37 13.75
C GLU A 404 40.65 9.82 14.10
N LEU A 405 41.67 10.59 14.50
CA LEU A 405 41.60 12.04 14.60
C LEU A 405 42.40 12.64 13.44
N CYS A 406 41.70 13.14 12.41
CA CYS A 406 42.30 13.84 11.29
C CYS A 406 42.14 15.34 11.50
N ASP A 407 43.26 16.08 11.66
CA ASP A 407 43.26 17.51 12.00
C ASP A 407 42.37 17.87 13.21
N GLY A 408 42.37 16.98 14.21
CA GLY A 408 41.56 17.13 15.43
C GLY A 408 40.08 16.79 15.28
N LYS A 409 39.62 16.32 14.11
CA LYS A 409 38.24 15.89 13.86
C LYS A 409 38.12 14.36 13.96
N PRO A 410 37.16 13.82 14.73
CA PRO A 410 36.89 12.39 14.77
C PRO A 410 36.31 11.92 13.44
N VAL A 411 36.92 10.92 12.84
CA VAL A 411 36.46 10.30 11.59
C VAL A 411 36.49 8.77 11.70
N LEU A 412 35.69 8.11 10.86
CA LEU A 412 35.75 6.68 10.65
C LEU A 412 36.29 6.41 9.24
N THR A 413 37.41 5.70 9.17
CA THR A 413 38.07 5.35 7.91
C THR A 413 37.69 3.92 7.51
N LYS A 414 37.31 3.75 6.24
CA LYS A 414 37.00 2.42 5.68
C LYS A 414 38.28 1.61 5.51
N THR A 415 38.26 0.37 5.98
CA THR A 415 39.39 -0.57 5.83
C THR A 415 38.96 -1.81 5.05
N LEU A 416 39.91 -2.70 4.77
CA LEU A 416 39.66 -4.03 4.25
C LEU A 416 39.72 -5.12 5.34
N ASP A 417 39.92 -4.72 6.60
CA ASP A 417 40.06 -5.65 7.70
C ASP A 417 38.70 -6.27 8.02
N TYR A 418 38.66 -7.58 8.20
CA TYR A 418 37.47 -8.35 8.59
C TYR A 418 36.27 -8.12 7.68
N LEU A 419 36.44 -8.31 6.36
CA LEU A 419 35.31 -8.31 5.44
C LEU A 419 34.31 -9.42 5.82
N PHE A 420 33.09 -9.00 6.16
CA PHE A 420 31.92 -9.84 6.29
C PHE A 420 31.09 -9.74 5.02
N VAL A 421 30.93 -10.86 4.32
CA VAL A 421 30.09 -10.96 3.12
C VAL A 421 28.71 -11.46 3.52
N ASN A 422 27.70 -10.60 3.37
CA ASN A 422 26.33 -10.87 3.79
C ASN A 422 25.50 -11.50 2.65
N ASP A 423 25.98 -12.62 2.11
CA ASP A 423 25.33 -13.35 1.03
C ASP A 423 25.24 -14.85 1.35
N LYS A 424 24.30 -15.57 0.73
CA LYS A 424 24.06 -17.01 0.96
C LYS A 424 23.90 -17.32 2.45
N THR A 425 24.73 -18.23 2.98
CA THR A 425 24.76 -18.60 4.40
C THR A 425 25.22 -17.45 5.31
N GLY A 426 25.83 -16.41 4.77
CA GLY A 426 26.14 -15.17 5.48
C GLY A 426 24.88 -14.40 5.90
N LYS A 427 23.79 -14.45 5.12
CA LYS A 427 22.55 -13.70 5.42
C LYS A 427 21.93 -14.08 6.78
N PRO A 428 21.71 -15.37 7.13
CA PRO A 428 21.28 -15.76 8.47
C PRO A 428 22.23 -15.30 9.59
N VAL A 429 23.54 -15.32 9.34
CA VAL A 429 24.55 -14.87 10.31
C VAL A 429 24.44 -13.36 10.52
N GLY A 430 24.30 -12.58 9.45
CA GLY A 430 24.08 -11.13 9.51
C GLY A 430 22.79 -10.79 10.25
N ILE A 431 21.70 -11.50 9.98
CA ILE A 431 20.44 -11.35 10.72
C ILE A 431 20.66 -11.58 12.21
N HIS A 432 21.33 -12.68 12.60
CA HIS A 432 21.62 -12.95 14.01
C HIS A 432 22.47 -11.84 14.65
N GLN A 433 23.53 -11.42 13.96
CA GLN A 433 24.52 -10.48 14.51
C GLN A 433 23.99 -9.05 14.63
N PHE A 434 23.25 -8.56 13.64
CA PHE A 434 22.84 -7.15 13.56
C PHE A 434 21.40 -6.92 14.04
N ILE A 435 20.50 -7.90 13.87
CA ILE A 435 19.08 -7.77 14.25
C ILE A 435 18.80 -8.46 15.58
N GLY A 436 19.46 -9.61 15.84
CA GLY A 436 19.29 -10.36 17.08
C GLY A 436 17.92 -11.02 17.23
N ARG A 437 17.11 -11.07 16.16
CA ARG A 437 15.77 -11.66 16.15
C ARG A 437 15.54 -12.44 14.86
N LYS A 438 14.89 -13.60 14.99
CA LYS A 438 14.50 -14.42 13.84
C LYS A 438 13.35 -13.70 13.10
N PRO A 439 13.47 -13.44 11.79
CA PRO A 439 12.40 -12.81 11.01
C PRO A 439 11.16 -13.69 10.93
N VAL A 440 10.02 -13.07 10.60
CA VAL A 440 8.75 -13.75 10.31
C VAL A 440 8.30 -13.51 8.87
N PHE A 441 8.95 -12.60 8.16
CA PHE A 441 8.71 -12.34 6.74
C PHE A 441 10.06 -12.24 6.04
N CYS A 442 10.20 -12.89 4.88
CA CYS A 442 11.40 -12.84 4.06
C CYS A 442 11.02 -12.67 2.59
N CYS A 443 11.66 -11.75 1.89
CA CYS A 443 11.61 -11.63 0.43
C CYS A 443 13.01 -11.65 -0.17
N GLY A 444 13.21 -12.44 -1.21
CA GLY A 444 14.46 -12.50 -1.98
C GLY A 444 14.17 -12.81 -3.45
N ASN A 445 15.19 -13.06 -4.26
CA ASN A 445 15.03 -13.39 -5.68
C ASN A 445 16.05 -14.39 -6.22
N SER A 446 17.02 -14.82 -5.41
CA SER A 446 18.14 -15.65 -5.89
C SER A 446 18.48 -16.81 -4.94
N ASP A 447 19.37 -17.70 -5.37
CA ASP A 447 19.97 -18.72 -4.50
C ASP A 447 20.90 -18.11 -3.42
N GLY A 448 21.27 -16.83 -3.55
CA GLY A 448 21.86 -16.03 -2.48
C GLY A 448 20.93 -15.83 -1.28
N ASP A 449 19.62 -15.87 -1.51
CA ASP A 449 18.58 -15.74 -0.48
C ASP A 449 18.15 -17.06 0.13
N TYR A 450 18.59 -18.18 -0.45
CA TYR A 450 18.07 -19.49 -0.09
C TYR A 450 18.21 -19.79 1.40
N ALA A 451 19.38 -19.51 1.99
CA ALA A 451 19.58 -19.71 3.43
C ALA A 451 18.78 -18.71 4.28
N MET A 452 18.53 -17.49 3.79
CA MET A 452 17.69 -16.49 4.46
C MET A 452 16.21 -16.93 4.50
N LEU A 453 15.70 -17.46 3.38
CA LEU A 453 14.37 -18.04 3.27
C LEU A 453 14.21 -19.25 4.20
N GLN A 454 15.19 -20.16 4.18
CA GLN A 454 15.22 -21.33 5.07
C GLN A 454 15.24 -20.91 6.54
N TYR A 455 16.14 -20.00 6.90
CA TYR A 455 16.25 -19.52 8.27
C TYR A 455 14.95 -18.87 8.72
N THR A 456 14.30 -18.06 7.89
CA THR A 456 13.04 -17.40 8.23
C THR A 456 11.87 -18.38 8.35
N THR A 457 11.76 -19.39 7.50
CA THR A 457 10.50 -20.15 7.36
C THR A 457 10.53 -21.55 7.96
N ILE A 458 11.68 -22.23 7.96
CA ILE A 458 11.76 -23.62 8.43
C ILE A 458 11.72 -23.64 9.96
N ASN A 459 10.75 -24.38 10.49
CA ASN A 459 10.52 -24.56 11.93
C ASN A 459 10.58 -23.22 12.68
N ASN A 460 9.99 -22.16 12.12
CA ASN A 460 9.86 -20.91 12.84
C ASN A 460 8.85 -21.11 13.99
N PRO A 461 9.20 -20.75 15.24
CA PRO A 461 8.24 -20.82 16.35
C PRO A 461 7.03 -19.90 16.16
N ARG A 462 7.10 -18.96 15.21
CA ARG A 462 6.04 -18.05 14.82
C ARG A 462 5.55 -18.34 13.40
N PRO A 463 4.29 -18.01 13.06
CA PRO A 463 3.86 -17.97 11.67
C PRO A 463 4.83 -17.12 10.86
N SER A 464 5.25 -17.65 9.71
CA SER A 464 6.20 -16.96 8.85
C SER A 464 5.86 -17.13 7.37
N LEU A 465 6.33 -16.20 6.55
CA LEU A 465 6.09 -16.17 5.11
C LEU A 465 7.39 -15.91 4.35
N GLY A 466 7.63 -16.67 3.27
CA GLY A 466 8.75 -16.49 2.35
C GLY A 466 8.25 -16.16 0.95
N LEU A 467 8.81 -15.13 0.32
CA LEU A 467 8.52 -14.70 -1.04
C LEU A 467 9.80 -14.76 -1.90
N ILE A 468 9.65 -15.14 -3.16
CA ILE A 468 10.70 -15.13 -4.17
C ILE A 468 10.21 -14.30 -5.36
N VAL A 469 10.91 -13.24 -5.73
CA VAL A 469 10.67 -12.50 -6.98
C VAL A 469 11.28 -13.29 -8.13
N HIS A 470 10.45 -13.78 -9.06
CA HIS A 470 10.90 -14.45 -10.27
C HIS A 470 10.81 -13.49 -11.46
N HIS A 471 11.98 -13.16 -12.00
CA HIS A 471 12.15 -12.24 -13.13
C HIS A 471 11.73 -12.91 -14.44
N THR A 472 10.47 -12.77 -14.80
CA THR A 472 9.85 -13.42 -15.97
C THR A 472 9.49 -12.43 -17.10
N ASP A 473 9.74 -11.14 -16.91
CA ASP A 473 9.27 -10.07 -17.80
C ASP A 473 10.41 -9.40 -18.58
N ALA A 474 10.79 -10.00 -19.71
CA ALA A 474 11.82 -9.43 -20.59
C ALA A 474 11.44 -8.11 -21.26
N GLU A 475 10.16 -7.75 -21.31
CA GLU A 475 9.66 -6.56 -22.01
C GLU A 475 9.78 -5.33 -21.11
N ARG A 476 9.23 -5.41 -19.89
CA ARG A 476 9.22 -4.31 -18.92
C ARG A 476 10.46 -4.28 -18.02
N GLU A 477 11.09 -5.43 -17.81
CA GLU A 477 12.30 -5.66 -17.01
C GLU A 477 13.23 -6.63 -17.79
N TYR A 478 13.92 -7.55 -17.13
CA TYR A 478 14.63 -8.67 -17.70
C TYR A 478 13.91 -9.99 -17.35
N ALA A 479 14.18 -11.02 -18.14
CA ALA A 479 13.80 -12.38 -17.80
C ALA A 479 15.05 -13.22 -17.56
N TYR A 480 15.22 -13.74 -16.35
CA TYR A 480 16.38 -14.53 -15.96
C TYR A 480 16.10 -15.37 -14.71
N ASP A 481 16.81 -16.49 -14.61
CA ASP A 481 16.81 -17.39 -13.45
C ASP A 481 18.11 -18.21 -13.37
N ALA A 482 18.15 -19.42 -13.95
CA ALA A 482 19.30 -20.31 -13.98
C ALA A 482 20.46 -19.75 -14.81
N LYS A 483 20.14 -18.99 -15.87
CA LYS A 483 21.10 -18.28 -16.71
C LYS A 483 20.93 -16.79 -16.49
N THR A 484 21.96 -16.16 -15.94
CA THR A 484 22.04 -14.71 -15.70
C THR A 484 23.47 -14.26 -15.90
N ASN A 485 23.65 -13.01 -16.31
CA ASN A 485 24.97 -12.36 -16.37
C ASN A 485 25.28 -11.59 -15.07
N SER A 486 24.35 -11.60 -14.13
CA SER A 486 24.42 -10.91 -12.84
C SER A 486 24.41 -11.91 -11.66
N THR A 487 24.19 -11.41 -10.44
CA THR A 487 24.20 -12.18 -9.20
C THR A 487 22.93 -12.98 -8.92
N GLY A 488 21.80 -12.61 -9.55
CA GLY A 488 20.45 -13.17 -9.36
C GLY A 488 20.18 -14.58 -9.86
N LYS A 489 21.14 -15.51 -9.75
CA LYS A 489 20.93 -16.88 -10.19
C LYS A 489 19.90 -17.57 -9.28
N LEU A 490 18.85 -18.13 -9.87
CA LEU A 490 17.73 -18.74 -9.14
C LEU A 490 17.49 -20.18 -9.62
N ILE A 491 17.87 -21.19 -8.83
CA ILE A 491 17.67 -22.61 -9.13
C ILE A 491 17.15 -23.35 -7.90
N GLU A 492 17.95 -23.38 -6.84
CA GLU A 492 17.65 -24.18 -5.65
C GLU A 492 16.48 -23.61 -4.86
N ALA A 493 16.44 -22.29 -4.67
CA ALA A 493 15.33 -21.65 -3.96
C ALA A 493 14.00 -21.84 -4.71
N LEU A 494 14.01 -21.71 -6.04
CA LEU A 494 12.83 -21.93 -6.87
C LEU A 494 12.38 -23.40 -6.87
N ARG A 495 13.33 -24.35 -6.91
CA ARG A 495 13.04 -25.79 -6.79
C ARG A 495 12.42 -26.14 -5.44
N GLU A 496 12.88 -25.53 -4.35
CA GLU A 496 12.36 -25.80 -3.00
C GLU A 496 11.06 -25.05 -2.68
N ALA A 497 10.77 -23.94 -3.35
CA ALA A 497 9.61 -23.09 -3.07
C ALA A 497 8.29 -23.86 -2.86
N PRO A 498 7.83 -24.75 -3.76
CA PRO A 498 6.59 -25.50 -3.55
C PRO A 498 6.64 -26.47 -2.36
N LEU A 499 7.82 -26.98 -1.99
CA LEU A 499 8.00 -27.88 -0.86
C LEU A 499 7.98 -27.14 0.49
N ARG A 500 8.35 -25.87 0.48
CA ARG A 500 8.46 -25.02 1.68
C ARG A 500 7.30 -24.05 1.84
N GLY A 501 6.40 -23.99 0.85
CA GLY A 501 5.31 -23.01 0.82
C GLY A 501 5.81 -21.58 0.58
N TRP A 502 6.98 -21.40 -0.04
CA TRP A 502 7.44 -20.08 -0.47
C TRP A 502 6.62 -19.64 -1.68
N LEU A 503 6.13 -18.40 -1.62
CA LEU A 503 5.37 -17.81 -2.71
C LEU A 503 6.35 -17.34 -3.78
N VAL A 504 6.14 -17.79 -5.01
CA VAL A 504 6.89 -17.30 -6.17
C VAL A 504 6.04 -16.22 -6.82
N VAL A 505 6.60 -15.01 -6.91
CA VAL A 505 6.01 -13.87 -7.61
C VAL A 505 6.46 -13.95 -9.06
N ASP A 506 5.54 -14.19 -9.99
CA ASP A 506 5.83 -14.09 -11.43
C ASP A 506 5.73 -12.62 -11.83
N MET A 507 6.87 -11.95 -12.04
CA MET A 507 6.91 -10.51 -12.31
C MET A 507 6.00 -10.09 -13.48
N LYS A 508 5.92 -10.91 -14.53
CA LYS A 508 5.07 -10.63 -15.70
C LYS A 508 3.58 -10.72 -15.38
N GLN A 509 3.18 -11.70 -14.57
CA GLN A 509 1.77 -11.99 -14.30
C GLN A 509 1.22 -11.28 -13.07
N ASP A 510 2.03 -11.17 -12.01
CA ASP A 510 1.58 -10.70 -10.71
C ASP A 510 1.73 -9.19 -10.54
N TRP A 511 2.55 -8.51 -11.36
CA TRP A 511 2.74 -7.07 -11.30
C TRP A 511 2.18 -6.36 -12.54
N ASN A 512 1.27 -5.39 -12.35
CA ASN A 512 0.75 -4.56 -13.45
C ASN A 512 1.63 -3.34 -13.75
N ALA A 513 2.51 -2.95 -12.83
CA ALA A 513 3.55 -1.94 -13.02
C ALA A 513 4.88 -2.48 -12.47
N ILE A 514 6.01 -2.14 -13.11
CA ILE A 514 7.34 -2.48 -12.61
C ILE A 514 7.91 -1.31 -11.84
N PHE A 515 8.03 -0.14 -12.47
CA PHE A 515 8.52 1.10 -11.86
C PHE A 515 7.37 2.07 -11.60
N HIS A 516 7.58 3.10 -10.79
CA HIS A 516 6.57 4.14 -10.56
C HIS A 516 6.22 4.81 -11.90
N PRO A 517 4.93 4.97 -12.24
CA PRO A 517 4.51 5.69 -13.45
C PRO A 517 4.89 7.18 -13.33
N ASP A 518 5.36 7.77 -14.43
CA ASP A 518 5.72 9.20 -14.49
C ASP A 518 4.51 10.13 -14.29
#